data_AF-A0A3M1R8X9-F1
#
_entry.id   AF-A0A3M1R8X9-F1
#
_cell.length_a   1.000
_cell.length_b   1.000
_cell.length_c   1.000
_cell.angle_alpha   90.00
_cell.angle_beta   90.00
_cell.angle_gamma   90.00
#
_symmetry.space_group_name_H-M   'P 1'
#
loop_
_entity.id
_entity.type
_entity.pdbx_description
1 polymer ?
#
loop_
_entity_poly.entity_id
_entity_poly.type
_entity_poly.pdbx_seq_one_letter_code
_entity_poly.pdbx_strand_id
1 'polypeptide(L)'
;MQNLADDIAAKLKITSEAGTIDVYIFANQADYKDFVGRRFPDVPYRRALFVLENGRSMVFTARGRDFETDLRHECTHALLHAALPMVPLWLDEGLAEYFEVPPGNRAFGSPYLKTIRWACRFRRVPDLGRLESLGSMQAMGEREYREAWSWVHFMLHGPPPAQEELIAFLKRIHDYTPPGSLKAHLSQRIPDLRRAYIDHFLTWHE
;
A
#
# COMPACT_ATOMS: atom_id res chain seq x y z
N MET A 1 9.96 -10.31 9.88
CA MET A 1 9.57 -10.77 8.53
C MET A 1 8.77 -12.07 8.48
N GLN A 2 8.77 -12.93 9.52
CA GLN A 2 8.08 -14.21 9.42
C GLN A 2 6.59 -14.00 9.09
N ASN A 3 6.28 -14.39 7.86
CA ASN A 3 4.98 -14.45 7.23
C ASN A 3 4.31 -13.19 6.65
N LEU A 4 5.08 -12.24 6.07
CA LEU A 4 4.48 -11.15 5.29
C LEU A 4 3.71 -11.67 4.06
N ALA A 5 4.25 -12.67 3.34
CA ALA A 5 3.64 -13.22 2.15
C ALA A 5 2.29 -13.89 2.43
N ASP A 6 2.20 -14.81 3.41
CA ASP A 6 0.90 -15.45 3.69
C ASP A 6 -0.08 -14.46 4.34
N ASP A 7 0.39 -13.43 5.05
CA ASP A 7 -0.49 -12.38 5.59
C ASP A 7 -1.13 -11.57 4.46
N ILE A 8 -0.35 -11.12 3.46
CA ILE A 8 -0.87 -10.46 2.26
C ILE A 8 -1.83 -11.39 1.52
N ALA A 9 -1.45 -12.63 1.28
CA ALA A 9 -2.30 -13.61 0.59
C ALA A 9 -3.60 -13.87 1.35
N ALA A 10 -3.54 -14.01 2.67
CA ALA A 10 -4.70 -14.26 3.52
C ALA A 10 -5.66 -13.07 3.55
N LYS A 11 -5.14 -11.83 3.62
CA LYS A 11 -5.92 -10.59 3.71
C LYS A 11 -6.51 -10.17 2.37
N LEU A 12 -5.73 -10.25 1.31
CA LEU A 12 -6.11 -9.76 -0.02
C LEU A 12 -6.69 -10.85 -0.93
N LYS A 13 -6.60 -12.13 -0.52
CA LYS A 13 -7.04 -13.28 -1.31
C LYS A 13 -6.40 -13.34 -2.70
N ILE A 14 -5.16 -12.83 -2.81
CA ILE A 14 -4.32 -12.97 -4.00
C ILE A 14 -3.33 -14.11 -3.77
N THR A 15 -3.22 -15.00 -4.74
CA THR A 15 -2.22 -16.08 -4.76
C THR A 15 -1.10 -15.66 -5.70
N SER A 16 0.13 -15.60 -5.19
CA SER A 16 1.31 -15.42 -6.04
C SER A 16 1.86 -16.79 -6.45
N GLU A 17 2.14 -16.97 -7.73
CA GLU A 17 3.16 -17.94 -8.14
C GLU A 17 4.51 -17.32 -7.79
N ALA A 18 5.00 -17.61 -6.57
CA ALA A 18 6.11 -16.88 -5.98
C ALA A 18 7.37 -16.92 -6.86
N GLY A 19 7.68 -15.80 -7.51
CA GLY A 19 9.03 -15.50 -7.98
C GLY A 19 9.97 -15.24 -6.81
N THR A 20 11.27 -15.41 -7.00
CA THR A 20 12.24 -15.06 -5.96
C THR A 20 12.35 -13.54 -5.82
N ILE A 21 12.36 -13.05 -4.58
CA ILE A 21 12.64 -11.65 -4.26
C ILE A 21 14.08 -11.57 -3.74
N ASP A 22 14.96 -10.93 -4.50
CA ASP A 22 16.35 -10.73 -4.11
C ASP A 22 16.45 -9.52 -3.17
N VAL A 23 16.85 -9.74 -1.92
CA VAL A 23 16.95 -8.68 -0.91
C VAL A 23 18.42 -8.34 -0.66
N TYR A 24 18.80 -7.11 -1.00
CA TYR A 24 20.12 -6.53 -0.80
C TYR A 24 20.12 -5.63 0.45
N ILE A 25 20.83 -6.07 1.49
CA ILE A 25 20.89 -5.37 2.78
C ILE A 25 22.28 -4.74 2.95
N PHE A 26 22.34 -3.41 2.89
CA PHE A 26 23.57 -2.64 3.11
C PHE A 26 23.88 -2.48 4.60
N ALA A 27 25.16 -2.35 4.93
CA ALA A 27 25.61 -2.23 6.31
C ALA A 27 25.12 -0.93 6.98
N ASN A 28 24.96 0.15 6.21
CA ASN A 28 24.50 1.46 6.67
C ASN A 28 23.89 2.27 5.51
N GLN A 29 23.25 3.39 5.84
CA GLN A 29 22.56 4.24 4.86
C GLN A 29 23.50 4.92 3.86
N ALA A 30 24.75 5.19 4.22
CA ALA A 30 25.72 5.82 3.33
C ALA A 30 26.10 4.87 2.19
N ASP A 31 26.44 3.62 2.51
CA ASP A 31 26.77 2.59 1.51
C ASP A 31 25.59 2.34 0.55
N TYR A 32 24.37 2.28 1.10
CA TYR A 32 23.14 2.18 0.31
C TYR A 32 22.98 3.37 -0.65
N LYS A 33 23.10 4.59 -0.13
CA LYS A 33 22.90 5.82 -0.92
C LYS A 33 23.91 5.89 -2.06
N ASP A 34 25.17 5.57 -1.77
CA ASP A 34 26.24 5.59 -2.76
C ASP A 34 26.05 4.51 -3.83
N PHE A 35 25.57 3.32 -3.46
CA PHE A 35 25.27 2.26 -4.43
C PHE A 35 24.06 2.62 -5.30
N VAL A 36 22.93 3.00 -4.69
CA VAL A 36 21.70 3.32 -5.41
C VAL A 36 21.88 4.52 -6.33
N GLY A 37 22.56 5.58 -5.87
CA GLY A 37 22.84 6.74 -6.71
C GLY A 37 23.72 6.44 -7.92
N ARG A 38 24.59 5.41 -7.84
CA ARG A 38 25.41 4.94 -8.97
C ARG A 38 24.64 3.99 -9.89
N ARG A 39 23.84 3.08 -9.34
CA ARG A 39 23.12 2.04 -10.10
C ARG A 39 21.81 2.53 -10.73
N PHE A 40 21.17 3.51 -10.10
CA PHE A 40 19.86 4.07 -10.46
C PHE A 40 19.89 5.61 -10.43
N PRO A 41 20.71 6.27 -11.27
CA PRO A 41 20.98 7.70 -11.18
C PRO A 41 19.74 8.59 -11.41
N ASP A 42 18.75 8.10 -12.16
CA ASP A 42 17.52 8.83 -12.48
C ASP A 42 16.42 8.67 -11.41
N VAL A 43 16.63 7.78 -10.42
CA VAL A 43 15.67 7.53 -9.35
C VAL A 43 15.94 8.53 -8.21
N PRO A 44 14.93 9.34 -7.80
CA PRO A 44 15.07 10.19 -6.63
C PRO A 44 15.46 9.38 -5.41
N TYR A 45 16.29 9.95 -4.54
CA TYR A 45 16.71 9.26 -3.32
C TYR A 45 15.50 8.80 -2.48
N ARG A 46 15.49 7.51 -2.18
CA ARG A 46 14.58 6.84 -1.23
C ARG A 46 15.42 6.15 -0.16
N ARG A 47 14.83 5.79 0.97
CA ARG A 47 15.54 5.10 2.06
C ARG A 47 15.73 3.60 1.81
N ALA A 48 14.77 3.03 1.10
CA ALA A 48 14.80 1.71 0.49
C ALA A 48 14.20 1.80 -0.92
N LEU A 49 14.37 0.75 -1.72
CA LEU A 49 13.94 0.76 -3.10
C LEU A 49 13.59 -0.65 -3.59
N PHE A 50 12.35 -0.83 -4.06
CA PHE A 50 11.94 -1.94 -4.90
C PHE A 50 12.23 -1.65 -6.38
N VAL A 51 12.78 -2.63 -7.08
CA VAL A 51 13.04 -2.58 -8.52
C VAL A 51 12.56 -3.88 -9.15
N LEU A 52 11.69 -3.77 -10.15
CA LEU A 52 11.34 -4.86 -11.06
C LEU A 52 12.06 -4.64 -12.40
N GLU A 53 13.10 -5.42 -12.66
CA GLU A 53 13.91 -5.30 -13.88
C GLU A 53 14.06 -6.68 -14.53
N ASN A 54 13.70 -6.81 -15.81
CA ASN A 54 13.79 -8.07 -16.58
C ASN A 54 13.12 -9.27 -15.88
N GLY A 55 11.97 -9.03 -15.22
CA GLY A 55 11.24 -10.06 -14.47
C GLY A 55 11.86 -10.47 -13.13
N ARG A 56 12.91 -9.77 -12.68
CA ARG A 56 13.53 -9.97 -11.36
C ARG A 56 13.07 -8.91 -10.38
N SER A 57 12.50 -9.35 -9.26
CA SER A 57 12.12 -8.50 -8.13
C SER A 57 13.30 -8.33 -7.18
N MET A 58 13.78 -7.10 -7.04
CA MET A 58 14.90 -6.76 -6.18
C MET A 58 14.48 -5.71 -5.16
N VAL A 59 14.88 -5.89 -3.90
CA VAL A 59 14.67 -4.94 -2.81
C VAL A 59 16.03 -4.51 -2.25
N PHE A 60 16.28 -3.20 -2.22
CA PHE A 60 17.49 -2.61 -1.67
C PHE A 60 17.13 -1.84 -0.40
N THR A 61 17.81 -2.13 0.72
CA THR A 61 17.59 -1.43 1.99
C THR A 61 18.86 -1.42 2.84
N ALA A 62 18.95 -0.58 3.87
CA ALA A 62 20.09 -0.49 4.76
C ALA A 62 19.72 -0.85 6.21
N ARG A 63 20.67 -1.42 6.95
CA ARG A 63 20.52 -1.56 8.40
C ARG A 63 20.40 -0.18 9.05
N GLY A 64 19.48 -0.07 10.00
CA GLY A 64 19.19 1.17 10.70
C GLY A 64 17.95 1.04 11.58
N ARG A 65 17.49 2.16 12.13
CA ARG A 65 16.30 2.22 12.98
C ARG A 65 15.04 1.75 12.26
N ASP A 66 14.91 2.13 11.00
CA ASP A 66 13.68 1.92 10.22
C ASP A 66 13.75 0.70 9.29
N PHE A 67 14.81 -0.12 9.41
CA PHE A 67 15.10 -1.24 8.52
C PHE A 67 13.92 -2.20 8.34
N GLU A 68 13.22 -2.58 9.42
CA GLU A 68 12.09 -3.52 9.29
C GLU A 68 10.90 -2.89 8.58
N THR A 69 10.59 -1.61 8.87
CA THR A 69 9.52 -0.88 8.20
C THR A 69 9.80 -0.75 6.71
N ASP A 70 11.00 -0.26 6.37
CA ASP A 70 11.45 -0.08 4.99
C ASP A 70 11.44 -1.41 4.23
N LEU A 71 11.95 -2.48 4.85
CA LEU A 71 11.96 -3.80 4.22
C LEU A 71 10.53 -4.32 3.99
N ARG A 72 9.62 -4.15 4.94
CA ARG A 72 8.22 -4.59 4.77
C ARG A 72 7.50 -3.78 3.71
N HIS A 73 7.75 -2.47 3.63
CA HIS A 73 7.20 -1.59 2.62
C HIS A 73 7.60 -2.08 1.21
N GLU A 74 8.91 -2.17 0.94
CA GLU A 74 9.41 -2.58 -0.37
C GLU A 74 9.08 -4.04 -0.73
N CYS A 75 9.09 -4.95 0.26
CA CYS A 75 8.65 -6.32 0.01
C CYS A 75 7.15 -6.40 -0.28
N THR A 76 6.32 -5.47 0.21
CA THR A 76 4.89 -5.44 -0.14
C THR A 76 4.72 -5.16 -1.63
N HIS A 77 5.43 -4.17 -2.18
CA HIS A 77 5.45 -3.93 -3.63
C HIS A 77 5.90 -5.18 -4.39
N ALA A 78 7.03 -5.78 -3.98
CA ALA A 78 7.54 -6.97 -4.65
C ALA A 78 6.54 -8.13 -4.67
N LEU A 79 5.81 -8.35 -3.58
CA LEU A 79 4.79 -9.41 -3.47
C LEU A 79 3.52 -9.08 -4.28
N LEU A 80 3.10 -7.82 -4.30
CA LEU A 80 1.95 -7.39 -5.10
C LEU A 80 2.23 -7.53 -6.60
N HIS A 81 3.39 -7.06 -7.06
CA HIS A 81 3.79 -7.16 -8.48
C HIS A 81 4.17 -8.58 -8.90
N ALA A 82 4.45 -9.48 -7.95
CA ALA A 82 4.57 -10.93 -8.23
C ALA A 82 3.21 -11.64 -8.33
N ALA A 83 2.13 -11.06 -7.82
CA ALA A 83 0.78 -11.65 -7.83
C ALA A 83 -0.15 -11.02 -8.87
N LEU A 84 0.14 -9.79 -9.30
CA LEU A 84 -0.75 -8.97 -10.12
C LEU A 84 0.01 -8.38 -11.31
N PRO A 85 -0.58 -8.37 -12.52
CA PRO A 85 0.07 -7.79 -13.71
C PRO A 85 0.27 -6.27 -13.63
N MET A 86 -0.44 -5.60 -12.72
CA MET A 86 -0.32 -4.18 -12.42
C MET A 86 -0.98 -3.89 -11.07
N VAL A 87 -0.64 -2.78 -10.41
CA VAL A 87 -1.41 -2.23 -9.27
C VAL A 87 -1.59 -0.72 -9.47
N PRO A 88 -2.78 -0.12 -9.25
CA PRO A 88 -2.92 1.32 -9.36
C PRO A 88 -1.98 2.00 -8.36
N LEU A 89 -1.26 3.04 -8.78
CA LEU A 89 -0.20 3.68 -7.99
C LEU A 89 -0.63 3.98 -6.54
N TRP A 90 -1.77 4.65 -6.36
CA TRP A 90 -2.25 4.98 -5.02
C TRP A 90 -2.54 3.73 -4.17
N LEU A 91 -3.03 2.65 -4.78
CA LEU A 91 -3.37 1.42 -4.07
C LEU A 91 -2.11 0.63 -3.71
N ASP A 92 -1.11 0.63 -4.59
CA ASP A 92 0.21 0.03 -4.36
C ASP A 92 0.87 0.66 -3.12
N GLU A 93 1.00 1.99 -3.11
CA GLU A 93 1.55 2.76 -1.99
C GLU A 93 0.70 2.62 -0.72
N GLY A 94 -0.64 2.66 -0.86
CA GLY A 94 -1.55 2.52 0.28
C GLY A 94 -1.46 1.13 0.94
N LEU A 95 -1.26 0.08 0.16
CA LEU A 95 -1.05 -1.28 0.67
C LEU A 95 0.35 -1.40 1.30
N ALA A 96 1.39 -0.83 0.70
CA ALA A 96 2.73 -0.81 1.29
C ALA A 96 2.77 -0.10 2.65
N GLU A 97 2.17 1.09 2.75
CA GLU A 97 1.98 1.85 4.01
C GLU A 97 1.12 1.11 5.05
N TYR A 98 0.22 0.24 4.61
CA TYR A 98 -0.55 -0.60 5.52
C TYR A 98 0.30 -1.79 6.01
N PHE A 99 0.94 -2.54 5.11
CA PHE A 99 1.67 -3.76 5.46
C PHE A 99 3.07 -3.53 6.07
N GLU A 100 3.63 -2.32 5.97
CA GLU A 100 4.87 -1.93 6.67
C GLU A 100 4.74 -2.02 8.19
N VAL A 101 3.53 -1.78 8.71
CA VAL A 101 3.25 -1.91 10.14
C VAL A 101 3.04 -3.40 10.48
N PRO A 102 3.69 -3.93 11.53
CA PRO A 102 3.54 -5.32 11.93
C PRO A 102 2.08 -5.70 12.23
N PRO A 103 1.65 -6.97 11.99
CA PRO A 103 0.26 -7.38 12.07
C PRO A 103 -0.47 -6.98 13.36
N GLY A 104 0.18 -7.11 14.52
CA GLY A 104 -0.42 -6.77 15.82
C GLY A 104 -0.70 -5.28 16.03
N ASN A 105 -0.03 -4.40 15.28
CA ASN A 105 -0.17 -2.94 15.42
C ASN A 105 -0.83 -2.29 14.21
N ARG A 106 -1.03 -3.02 13.10
CA ARG A 106 -1.37 -2.44 11.79
C ARG A 106 -2.64 -1.58 11.77
N ALA A 107 -3.63 -2.05 12.52
CA ALA A 107 -4.92 -1.42 12.69
C ALA A 107 -4.80 0.00 13.28
N PHE A 108 -3.89 0.23 14.23
CA PHE A 108 -3.87 1.45 15.06
C PHE A 108 -2.51 2.18 15.13
N GLY A 109 -1.44 1.53 14.66
CA GLY A 109 -0.05 1.96 14.80
C GLY A 109 0.45 2.86 13.67
N SER A 110 -0.34 3.09 12.63
CA SER A 110 0.05 4.02 11.56
C SER A 110 0.12 5.46 12.08
N PRO A 111 1.17 6.23 11.73
CA PRO A 111 1.27 7.64 12.09
C PRO A 111 0.15 8.50 11.48
N TYR A 112 -0.50 8.01 10.41
CA TYR A 112 -1.56 8.72 9.70
C TYR A 112 -2.91 8.70 10.42
N LEU A 113 -3.16 7.72 11.29
CA LEU A 113 -4.48 7.50 11.89
C LEU A 113 -5.00 8.73 12.62
N LYS A 114 -4.16 9.39 13.42
CA LYS A 114 -4.55 10.58 14.19
C LYS A 114 -5.02 11.72 13.27
N THR A 115 -4.27 11.97 12.19
CA THR A 115 -4.57 13.01 11.20
C THR A 115 -5.87 12.72 10.45
N ILE A 116 -6.09 11.46 10.04
CA ILE A 116 -7.34 11.05 9.38
C ILE A 116 -8.53 11.18 10.32
N ARG A 117 -8.43 10.68 11.56
CA ARG A 117 -9.49 10.85 12.57
C ARG A 117 -9.83 12.32 12.83
N TRP A 118 -8.84 13.19 12.84
CA TRP A 118 -9.05 14.63 12.97
C TRP A 118 -9.80 15.21 11.76
N ALA A 119 -9.42 14.85 10.54
CA ALA A 119 -10.12 15.26 9.33
C ALA A 119 -11.59 14.79 9.30
N CYS A 120 -11.86 13.55 9.73
CA CYS A 120 -13.22 12.99 9.81
C CYS A 120 -14.11 13.72 10.82
N ARG A 121 -13.57 14.30 11.90
CA ARG A 121 -14.35 15.15 12.83
C ARG A 121 -14.90 16.40 12.14
N PHE A 122 -14.21 16.90 11.12
CA PHE A 122 -14.69 17.98 10.25
C PHE A 122 -15.42 17.47 9.00
N ARG A 123 -15.87 16.21 9.03
CA ARG A 123 -16.56 15.52 7.94
C ARG A 123 -15.78 15.56 6.62
N ARG A 124 -14.43 15.60 6.66
CA ARG A 124 -13.59 15.57 5.46
C ARG A 124 -13.25 14.12 5.12
N VAL A 125 -13.41 13.77 3.86
CA VAL A 125 -13.07 12.46 3.29
C VAL A 125 -12.12 12.69 2.11
N PRO A 126 -11.01 11.95 2.01
CA PRO A 126 -10.12 12.02 0.86
C PRO A 126 -10.85 11.70 -0.45
N ASP A 127 -10.55 12.43 -1.53
CA ASP A 127 -11.17 12.16 -2.82
C ASP A 127 -10.50 10.96 -3.50
N LEU A 128 -11.17 9.80 -3.42
CA LEU A 128 -10.69 8.57 -4.04
C LEU A 128 -10.54 8.68 -5.56
N GLY A 129 -11.42 9.46 -6.22
CA GLY A 129 -11.33 9.63 -7.68
C GLY A 129 -10.09 10.42 -8.09
N ARG A 130 -9.67 11.36 -7.24
CA ARG A 130 -8.40 12.07 -7.40
C ARG A 130 -7.22 11.11 -7.28
N LEU A 131 -7.21 10.25 -6.26
CA LEU A 131 -6.15 9.24 -6.08
C LEU A 131 -6.08 8.27 -7.26
N GLU A 132 -7.23 7.80 -7.76
CA GLU A 132 -7.32 6.94 -8.95
C GLU A 132 -6.75 7.60 -10.22
N SER A 133 -6.80 8.93 -10.31
CA SER A 133 -6.28 9.68 -11.46
C SER A 133 -4.76 9.94 -11.41
N LEU A 134 -4.07 9.60 -10.32
CA LEU A 134 -2.63 9.83 -10.18
C LEU A 134 -1.85 8.85 -11.05
N GLY A 135 -1.19 9.37 -12.09
CA GLY A 135 -0.43 8.57 -13.06
C GLY A 135 1.09 8.56 -12.84
N SER A 136 1.62 9.27 -11.84
CA SER A 136 3.07 9.35 -11.62
C SER A 136 3.45 9.48 -10.15
N MET A 137 4.60 8.90 -9.79
CA MET A 137 5.14 8.98 -8.42
C MET A 137 5.43 10.42 -7.99
N GLN A 138 5.75 11.33 -8.92
CA GLN A 138 5.98 12.75 -8.59
C GLN A 138 4.71 13.45 -8.10
N ALA A 139 3.54 12.93 -8.44
CA ALA A 139 2.26 13.41 -7.95
C ALA A 139 1.87 12.82 -6.59
N MET A 140 2.63 11.84 -6.06
CA MET A 140 2.44 11.23 -4.75
C MET A 140 3.33 11.93 -3.71
N GLY A 141 2.74 12.76 -2.86
CA GLY A 141 3.39 13.33 -1.67
C GLY A 141 2.83 12.74 -0.38
N GLU A 142 3.35 13.20 0.76
CA GLU A 142 2.93 12.73 2.10
C GLU A 142 1.39 12.73 2.29
N ARG A 143 0.70 13.68 1.67
CA ARG A 143 -0.75 13.74 1.68
C ARG A 143 -1.37 12.55 0.94
N GLU A 144 -0.93 12.27 -0.27
CA GLU A 144 -1.46 11.19 -1.11
C GLU A 144 -1.19 9.82 -0.48
N TYR A 145 0.00 9.60 0.08
CA TYR A 145 0.34 8.39 0.85
C TYR A 145 -0.62 8.19 2.03
N ARG A 146 -0.82 9.23 2.84
CA ARG A 146 -1.77 9.21 3.96
C ARG A 146 -3.20 8.92 3.51
N GLU A 147 -3.65 9.56 2.44
CA GLU A 147 -4.99 9.38 1.89
C GLU A 147 -5.17 7.96 1.32
N ALA A 148 -4.17 7.44 0.60
CA ALA A 148 -4.13 6.07 0.10
C ALA A 148 -4.20 5.02 1.21
N TRP A 149 -3.32 5.15 2.22
CA TRP A 149 -3.35 4.31 3.42
C TRP A 149 -4.74 4.32 4.07
N SER A 150 -5.38 5.48 4.17
CA SER A 150 -6.68 5.59 4.84
C SER A 150 -7.81 4.87 4.10
N TRP A 151 -7.77 4.83 2.77
CA TRP A 151 -8.74 4.07 1.97
C TRP A 151 -8.48 2.57 2.07
N VAL A 152 -7.21 2.14 2.04
CA VAL A 152 -6.84 0.74 2.28
C VAL A 152 -7.29 0.28 3.66
N HIS A 153 -7.02 1.09 4.69
CA HIS A 153 -7.47 0.82 6.05
C HIS A 153 -8.99 0.69 6.14
N PHE A 154 -9.73 1.63 5.56
CA PHE A 154 -11.19 1.56 5.49
C PHE A 154 -11.69 0.30 4.77
N MET A 155 -11.07 -0.09 3.65
CA MET A 155 -11.47 -1.29 2.94
C MET A 155 -11.16 -2.58 3.72
N LEU A 156 -10.09 -2.60 4.52
CA LEU A 156 -9.70 -3.79 5.27
C LEU A 156 -10.36 -3.92 6.64
N HIS A 157 -10.82 -2.81 7.22
CA HIS A 157 -11.38 -2.77 8.58
C HIS A 157 -12.79 -2.20 8.68
N GLY A 158 -13.30 -1.59 7.62
CA GLY A 158 -14.64 -1.02 7.56
C GLY A 158 -15.71 -2.09 7.34
N PRO A 159 -16.88 -1.72 6.78
CA PRO A 159 -17.98 -2.67 6.62
C PRO A 159 -17.60 -3.78 5.62
N PRO A 160 -18.11 -5.02 5.76
CA PRO A 160 -17.75 -6.16 4.90
C PRO A 160 -17.80 -5.90 3.38
N PRO A 161 -18.79 -5.15 2.84
CA PRO A 161 -18.81 -4.83 1.40
C PRO A 161 -17.57 -4.07 0.90
N ALA A 162 -16.87 -3.31 1.77
CA ALA A 162 -15.65 -2.60 1.39
C ALA A 162 -14.48 -3.58 1.16
N GLN A 163 -14.33 -4.57 2.04
CA GLN A 163 -13.31 -5.60 1.93
C GLN A 163 -13.57 -6.51 0.73
N GLU A 164 -14.81 -6.93 0.57
CA GLU A 164 -15.23 -7.75 -0.57
C GLU A 164 -14.96 -7.03 -1.90
N GLU A 165 -15.17 -5.71 -1.96
CA GLU A 165 -14.90 -4.94 -3.18
C GLU A 165 -13.40 -4.79 -3.46
N LEU A 166 -12.56 -4.57 -2.45
CA LEU A 166 -11.11 -4.59 -2.63
C LEU A 166 -10.63 -5.94 -3.19
N ILE A 167 -11.10 -7.05 -2.62
CA ILE A 167 -10.76 -8.40 -3.09
C ILE A 167 -11.24 -8.61 -4.53
N ALA A 168 -12.48 -8.23 -4.85
CA ALA A 168 -13.03 -8.35 -6.20
C ALA A 168 -12.25 -7.50 -7.22
N PHE A 169 -11.81 -6.31 -6.82
CA PHE A 169 -11.00 -5.42 -7.65
C PHE A 169 -9.63 -6.00 -7.95
N LEU A 170 -8.92 -6.52 -6.94
CA LEU A 170 -7.64 -7.20 -7.12
C LEU A 170 -7.80 -8.48 -7.95
N LYS A 171 -8.90 -9.21 -7.77
CA LYS A 171 -9.20 -10.39 -8.60
C LYS A 171 -9.38 -10.03 -10.08
N ARG A 172 -10.10 -8.94 -10.40
CA ARG A 172 -10.23 -8.48 -11.80
C ARG A 172 -8.87 -8.17 -12.42
N ILE A 173 -7.98 -7.51 -11.68
CA ILE A 173 -6.59 -7.26 -12.10
C ILE A 173 -5.86 -8.57 -12.37
N HIS A 174 -5.92 -9.51 -11.42
CA HIS A 174 -5.29 -10.82 -11.55
C HIS A 174 -5.76 -11.58 -12.79
N ASP A 175 -7.07 -11.51 -13.09
CA ASP A 175 -7.70 -12.16 -14.25
C ASP A 175 -7.54 -11.36 -15.57
N TYR A 176 -6.64 -10.36 -15.62
CA TYR A 176 -6.43 -9.48 -16.79
C TYR A 176 -7.70 -8.77 -17.27
N THR A 177 -8.67 -8.57 -16.38
CA THR A 177 -9.92 -7.87 -16.67
C THR A 177 -9.77 -6.41 -16.21
N PRO A 178 -10.18 -5.41 -17.04
CA PRO A 178 -10.16 -4.02 -16.64
C PRO A 178 -10.92 -3.83 -15.31
N PRO A 179 -10.24 -3.38 -14.24
CA PRO A 179 -10.85 -3.41 -12.91
C PRO A 179 -11.85 -2.27 -12.67
N GLY A 180 -11.90 -1.28 -13.57
CA GLY A 180 -12.79 -0.12 -13.48
C GLY A 180 -12.37 0.90 -12.42
N SER A 181 -13.30 1.73 -11.98
CA SER A 181 -13.10 2.67 -10.86
C SER A 181 -13.53 2.00 -9.56
N LEU A 182 -12.60 1.91 -8.61
CA LEU A 182 -12.88 1.38 -7.27
C LEU A 182 -13.83 2.30 -6.52
N LYS A 183 -13.74 3.62 -6.69
CA LYS A 183 -14.71 4.60 -6.18
C LYS A 183 -16.11 4.30 -6.66
N ALA A 184 -16.30 4.04 -7.95
CA ALA A 184 -17.62 3.75 -8.51
C ALA A 184 -18.20 2.48 -7.89
N HIS A 185 -17.42 1.40 -7.82
CA HIS A 185 -17.88 0.13 -7.25
C HIS A 185 -18.16 0.23 -5.75
N LEU A 186 -17.30 0.87 -4.97
CA LEU A 186 -17.53 1.12 -3.55
C LEU A 186 -18.81 1.93 -3.32
N SER A 187 -19.05 2.96 -4.15
CA SER A 187 -20.26 3.79 -4.05
C SER A 187 -21.52 3.02 -4.41
N GLN A 188 -21.43 2.02 -5.30
CA GLN A 188 -22.53 1.13 -5.64
C GLN A 188 -22.85 0.14 -4.51
N ARG A 189 -21.83 -0.37 -3.83
CA ARG A 189 -21.98 -1.41 -2.80
C ARG A 189 -22.25 -0.86 -1.39
N ILE A 190 -21.85 0.36 -1.10
CA ILE A 190 -21.95 0.98 0.23
C ILE A 190 -22.87 2.20 0.14
N PRO A 191 -24.12 2.09 0.67
CA PRO A 191 -25.01 3.23 0.78
C PRO A 191 -24.34 4.37 1.58
N ASP A 192 -24.24 5.55 0.98
CA ASP A 192 -23.51 6.70 1.55
C ASP A 192 -22.07 6.35 1.97
N LEU A 193 -21.23 5.97 1.00
CA LEU A 193 -19.81 5.69 1.18
C LEU A 193 -19.07 6.75 2.01
N ARG A 194 -19.42 8.03 1.83
CA ARG A 194 -18.80 9.13 2.59
C ARG A 194 -19.10 9.00 4.07
N ARG A 195 -20.35 8.77 4.43
CA ARG A 195 -20.75 8.56 5.82
C ARG A 195 -20.13 7.30 6.39
N ALA A 196 -20.14 6.18 5.67
CA ALA A 196 -19.51 4.93 6.12
C ALA A 196 -18.01 5.12 6.43
N TYR A 197 -17.28 5.85 5.57
CA TYR A 197 -15.88 6.17 5.80
C TYR A 197 -15.67 7.02 7.06
N ILE A 198 -16.48 8.07 7.25
CA ILE A 198 -16.39 8.94 8.43
C ILE A 198 -16.71 8.14 9.70
N ASP A 199 -17.83 7.42 9.69
CA ASP A 199 -18.31 6.64 10.83
C ASP A 199 -17.26 5.59 11.22
N HIS A 200 -16.61 4.92 10.26
CA HIS A 200 -15.46 4.03 10.51
C HIS A 200 -14.39 4.73 11.34
N PHE A 201 -13.80 5.83 10.85
CA PHE A 201 -12.69 6.46 11.58
C PHE A 201 -13.09 7.12 12.91
N LEU A 202 -14.36 7.51 13.09
CA LEU A 202 -14.83 8.13 14.33
C LEU A 202 -15.22 7.13 15.42
N THR A 203 -15.79 5.98 15.03
CA THR A 203 -16.38 5.01 15.96
C THR A 203 -15.58 3.73 16.10
N TRP A 204 -14.67 3.46 15.18
CA TRP A 204 -13.84 2.28 15.23
C TRP A 204 -12.74 2.45 16.27
N HIS A 205 -12.74 1.55 17.24
CA HIS A 205 -11.82 1.48 18.39
C HIS A 205 -11.25 0.06 18.50
N GLU A 206 -10.16 -0.07 19.26
CA GLU A 206 -9.56 -1.36 19.64
C GLU A 206 -10.54 -2.24 20.41
#